data_AF-A0ABD6DH03-F1
#
_entry.id   AF-A0ABD6DH03-F1
#
_cell.length_a   1.000
_cell.length_b   1.000
_cell.length_c   1.000
_cell.angle_alpha   90.00
_cell.angle_beta   90.00
_cell.angle_gamma   90.00
#
_symmetry.space_group_name_H-M   'P 1'
#
loop_
_entity.id
_entity.type
_entity.pdbx_description
1 polymer ?
#
loop_
_entity_poly.entity_id
_entity_poly.type
_entity_poly.pdbx_seq_one_letter_code
_entity_poly.pdbx_strand_id
1 'polypeptide(L)' 'MPTCAHCGQSVPIDELVRHEHETRVVVHCPDCNCVLGQYRDPSLRSR' A
#
# COMPACT_ATOMS: atom_id res chain seq x y z
N MET A 1 -1.21 7.96 -9.53
CA MET A 1 -2.08 6.77 -9.59
C MET A 1 -1.22 5.57 -9.94
N PRO A 2 -0.81 4.74 -8.97
CA PRO A 2 -0.19 3.46 -9.31
C PRO A 2 -1.20 2.56 -10.04
N THR A 3 -0.75 1.91 -11.10
CA THR A 3 -1.53 0.87 -11.77
C THR A 3 -1.23 -0.47 -11.11
N CYS A 4 -2.26 -1.19 -10.71
CA CYS A 4 -2.09 -2.55 -10.20
C CYS A 4 -1.69 -3.49 -11.33
N ALA A 5 -0.58 -4.20 -11.16
CA ALA A 5 -0.14 -5.20 -12.14
C ALA A 5 -1.06 -6.44 -12.22
N HIS A 6 -1.92 -6.65 -11.22
CA HIS A 6 -2.80 -7.82 -11.17
C HIS A 6 -4.17 -7.55 -11.82
N CYS A 7 -4.88 -6.50 -11.38
CA CYS A 7 -6.19 -6.15 -11.97
C CYS A 7 -6.10 -5.14 -13.13
N GLY A 8 -4.93 -4.55 -13.37
CA GLY A 8 -4.72 -3.54 -14.43
C GLY A 8 -5.37 -2.19 -14.13
N GLN A 9 -5.97 -2.02 -12.96
CA GLN A 9 -6.67 -0.78 -12.60
C GLN A 9 -5.72 0.28 -12.09
N SER A 10 -6.00 1.54 -12.43
CA SER A 10 -5.30 2.70 -11.90
C SER A 10 -5.94 3.12 -10.59
N VAL A 11 -5.21 2.92 -9.49
CA VAL A 11 -5.72 3.21 -8.15
C VAL A 11 -5.33 4.65 -7.78
N PRO A 12 -6.27 5.49 -7.34
CA PRO A 12 -5.95 6.82 -6.82
C PRO A 12 -5.26 6.70 -5.45
N ILE A 13 -4.38 7.66 -5.13
CA ILE A 13 -3.44 7.54 -4.00
C ILE A 13 -4.16 7.53 -2.65
N ASP A 14 -5.30 8.20 -2.60
CA ASP A 14 -6.24 8.32 -1.47
C ASP A 14 -7.08 7.05 -1.23
N GLU A 15 -7.24 6.19 -2.24
CA GLU A 15 -7.93 4.89 -2.10
C GLU A 15 -6.96 3.73 -1.81
N LEU A 16 -5.65 4.01 -1.74
CA LEU A 16 -4.66 2.98 -1.44
C LEU A 16 -4.85 2.44 -0.02
N VAL A 17 -5.00 1.12 0.08
CA VAL A 17 -5.08 0.44 1.36
C VAL A 17 -3.66 0.30 1.92
N ARG A 18 -3.42 0.86 3.11
CA ARG A 18 -2.13 0.82 3.80
C ARG A 18 -2.25 -0.09 5.01
N HIS A 19 -1.41 -1.12 5.05
CA HIS A 19 -1.27 -2.01 6.19
C HIS A 19 0.02 -1.67 6.93
N GLU A 20 -0.11 -1.19 8.16
CA GLU A 20 1.02 -0.84 9.02
C GLU A 20 1.55 -2.09 9.74
N HIS A 21 2.87 -2.30 9.67
CA HIS A 21 3.61 -3.28 10.45
C HIS A 21 4.68 -2.54 11.27
N GLU A 22 5.24 -3.20 12.28
CA GLU A 22 6.18 -2.62 13.27
C GLU A 22 7.29 -1.72 12.70
N THR A 23 7.73 -1.95 11.45
CA THR A 23 8.79 -1.15 10.81
C THR A 23 8.50 -0.68 9.39
N ARG A 24 7.32 -1.01 8.84
CA ARG A 24 7.01 -0.76 7.42
C ARG A 24 5.52 -0.68 7.16
N VAL A 25 5.16 0.02 6.10
CA VAL A 25 3.82 0.05 5.53
C VAL A 25 3.82 -0.76 4.24
N VAL A 26 2.86 -1.69 4.13
CA VAL A 26 2.58 -2.42 2.90
C VAL A 26 1.35 -1.79 2.25
N VAL A 27 1.45 -1.47 0.97
CA VAL A 27 0.39 -0.86 0.19
C VAL A 27 -0.25 -1.91 -0.68
N HIS A 28 -1.56 -2.05 -0.56
CA HIS A 28 -2.38 -3.00 -1.28
C HIS A 28 -3.34 -2.30 -2.24
N CYS A 29 -3.69 -2.98 -3.32
CA CYS A 29 -4.81 -2.60 -4.19
C CYS A 29 -6.12 -2.87 -3.44
N PRO A 30 -7.08 -1.92 -3.43
CA PRO A 30 -8.36 -2.09 -2.71
C PRO A 30 -9.22 -3.23 -3.29
N ASP A 31 -9.16 -3.47 -4.60
CA ASP A 31 -10.04 -4.46 -5.26
C ASP A 31 -9.52 -5.89 -5.17
N CYS A 32 -8.24 -6.09 -5.47
CA CYS A 32 -7.66 -7.44 -5.56
C CYS A 32 -6.70 -7.78 -4.41
N ASN A 33 -6.49 -6.85 -3.48
CA ASN A 33 -5.60 -6.96 -2.33
C ASN A 33 -4.12 -7.27 -2.68
N CYS A 34 -3.75 -7.18 -3.96
CA CYS A 34 -2.39 -7.41 -4.41
C CYS A 34 -1.45 -6.31 -3.91
N VAL A 35 -0.22 -6.68 -3.56
CA VAL A 35 0.78 -5.74 -3.06
C VAL A 35 1.24 -4.83 -4.20
N LEU A 36 0.99 -3.53 -4.06
CA LEU A 36 1.44 -2.50 -4.98
C LEU A 36 2.83 -1.98 -4.63
N GLY A 37 3.20 -2.04 -3.35
CA GLY A 37 4.51 -1.61 -2.89
C GLY A 37 4.64 -1.69 -1.37
N GLN A 38 5.83 -1.42 -0.88
CA GLN A 38 6.11 -1.31 0.55
C GLN A 38 7.14 -0.21 0.79
N TYR A 39 7.00 0.51 1.91
CA TYR A 39 7.98 1.50 2.32
C TYR A 39 8.20 1.46 3.84
N ARG A 40 9.37 1.92 4.28
CA ARG A 40 9.60 2.12 5.71
C ARG A 40 8.96 3.42 6.12
N ASP A 41 8.10 3.37 7.12
CA ASP A 41 7.53 4.55 7.72
C ASP A 41 8.25 4.83 9.05
N PRO A 42 9.04 5.92 9.14
CA PRO A 42 9.77 6.26 10.36
C PRO A 42 8.87 6.52 11.57
N SER A 43 7.61 6.90 11.36
CA SER A 43 6.67 7.19 12.45
C SER A 43 6.21 5.93 13.18
N LEU A 44 6.28 4.76 12.52
CA LEU A 44 5.92 3.46 13.12
C LEU A 44 6.94 2.97 14.16
N ARG A 45 8.16 3.51 14.19
CA ARG A 45 9.19 3.14 15.17
C ARG A 45 8.92 3.65 16.60
N SER A 46 7.89 4.46 16.79
CA SER A 46 7.64 5.19 18.05
C SER A 46 6.44 4.67 18.85
N ARG A 47 5.90 3.49 18.54
CA ARG A 47 4.83 2.85 19.32
C ARG A 47 5.32 1.67 20.12
#